data_AF-M5BV51-F1
#
_entry.id   AF-M5BV51-F1
#
_cell.length_a   1.000
_cell.length_b   1.000
_cell.length_c   1.000
_cell.angle_alpha   90.00
_cell.angle_beta   90.00
_cell.angle_gamma   90.00
#
_symmetry.space_group_name_H-M   'P 1'
#
loop_
_entity.id
_entity.type
_entity.pdbx_description
1 polymer ?
#
loop_
_entity_poly.entity_id
_entity_poly.type
_entity_poly.pdbx_seq_one_letter_code
_entity_poly.pdbx_strand_id
1 'polypeptide(L)'
;MVVPPFFPEASREQARHTGLLLLQAQNNKKNQKKADAVEKILASEAPKNTLTGLGIAHTRGRGGKTRGRRGRPPANSHALGALDEPDPQPDRQEPVVLEGQQVALEVSHLHDFASKLKFVKKFQLRKTVRRQPPPNPDIRFRNMVAEAIRRRREMEEQQEQAQQPIETNDEEDSLPPANRLFADLTEGDGRERLREIETSSRRRRRSASMDLNTPEERQQKYGCFTESECDRFSLRGSRRSLVMDFAKSDSHKKMITIMAFLQRRETEQANVQVHAYLASGAFKAHASLLFYTALVAPHNKGYVDSLGTFIEHDMVRNYALYKIDKSIVEDEDSRVLLNSQMRINLATSRHKIKDKLDAAVEKGYCINQILVDIIPKKIEVTVEHRRRWAWVVAQYRKYKADSRNTSNFWRELDRTLNKTKDNLIEHVPDKRVRDETRAQIYINALEDHEKEYPNQVPAPEKVDTPSWQIMVERNLDKYHTF
;
A
#
# COMPACT_ATOMS: atom_id res chain seq x y z
N MET A 1 -48.49 -21.79 -19.40
CA MET A 1 -47.03 -22.04 -19.50
C MET A 1 -46.64 -23.08 -18.46
N VAL A 2 -45.81 -24.07 -18.82
CA VAL A 2 -45.29 -25.07 -17.88
C VAL A 2 -43.83 -24.71 -17.58
N VAL A 3 -43.47 -24.63 -16.30
CA VAL A 3 -42.08 -24.44 -15.87
C VAL A 3 -41.39 -25.81 -15.80
N PRO A 4 -40.26 -26.03 -16.50
CA PRO A 4 -39.55 -27.31 -16.46
C PRO A 4 -38.83 -27.51 -15.10
N PRO A 5 -39.00 -28.66 -14.43
CA PRO A 5 -38.28 -28.98 -13.21
C PRO A 5 -36.98 -29.77 -13.46
N PHE A 6 -36.13 -29.85 -12.43
CA PHE A 6 -34.90 -30.65 -12.31
C PHE A 6 -33.68 -30.24 -13.17
N PHE A 7 -32.63 -29.77 -12.48
CA PHE A 7 -31.25 -30.05 -12.89
C PHE A 7 -30.97 -31.56 -12.76
N PRO A 8 -30.30 -32.21 -13.73
CA PRO A 8 -29.98 -33.63 -13.66
C PRO A 8 -28.97 -33.92 -12.53
N GLU A 9 -29.06 -35.09 -11.91
CA GLU A 9 -28.29 -35.42 -10.70
C GLU A 9 -26.78 -35.43 -10.94
N ALA A 10 -26.32 -35.80 -12.14
CA ALA A 10 -24.92 -35.71 -12.56
C ALA A 10 -24.32 -34.30 -12.32
N SER A 11 -25.09 -33.23 -12.51
CA SER A 11 -24.65 -31.85 -12.24
C SER A 11 -24.44 -31.59 -10.73
N ARG A 12 -25.28 -32.19 -9.88
CA ARG A 12 -25.13 -32.11 -8.41
C ARG A 12 -23.93 -32.90 -7.91
N GLU A 13 -23.63 -34.05 -8.51
CA GLU A 13 -22.45 -34.85 -8.16
C GLU A 13 -21.15 -34.20 -8.65
N GLN A 14 -21.13 -33.65 -9.86
CA GLN A 14 -20.00 -32.89 -10.38
C GLN A 14 -19.72 -31.64 -9.52
N ALA A 15 -20.75 -30.96 -9.05
CA ALA A 15 -20.62 -29.84 -8.10
C ALA A 15 -20.07 -30.30 -6.72
N ARG A 16 -20.52 -31.44 -6.19
CA ARG A 16 -20.00 -32.04 -4.94
C ARG A 16 -18.53 -32.42 -5.07
N HIS A 17 -18.15 -33.08 -6.16
CA HIS A 17 -16.78 -33.49 -6.45
C HIS A 17 -15.84 -32.27 -6.56
N THR A 18 -16.28 -31.24 -7.29
CA THR A 18 -15.54 -29.97 -7.41
C THR A 18 -15.37 -29.26 -6.05
N GLY A 19 -16.42 -29.26 -5.21
CA GLY A 19 -16.38 -28.71 -3.85
C GLY A 19 -15.40 -29.46 -2.93
N LEU A 20 -15.33 -30.80 -3.03
CA LEU A 20 -14.37 -31.63 -2.29
C LEU A 20 -12.92 -31.33 -2.71
N LEU A 21 -12.65 -31.23 -4.01
CA LEU A 21 -11.32 -30.88 -4.53
C LEU A 21 -10.87 -29.48 -4.06
N LEU A 22 -11.77 -28.50 -4.03
CA LEU A 22 -11.49 -27.16 -3.52
C LEU A 22 -11.20 -27.16 -2.01
N LEU A 23 -11.94 -27.93 -1.21
CA LEU A 23 -11.67 -28.12 0.22
C LEU A 23 -10.31 -28.81 0.47
N GLN A 24 -9.96 -29.80 -0.35
CA GLN A 24 -8.67 -30.49 -0.27
C GLN A 24 -7.51 -29.55 -0.64
N ALA A 25 -7.66 -28.75 -1.69
CA ALA A 25 -6.69 -27.73 -2.08
C ALA A 25 -6.49 -26.65 -0.99
N GLN A 26 -7.58 -26.20 -0.33
CA GLN A 26 -7.48 -25.26 0.79
C GLN A 26 -6.75 -25.88 2.00
N ASN A 27 -7.04 -27.14 2.35
CA ASN A 27 -6.34 -27.85 3.42
C ASN A 27 -4.85 -28.02 3.10
N ASN A 28 -4.49 -28.43 1.88
CA ASN A 28 -3.10 -28.55 1.44
C ASN A 28 -2.37 -27.20 1.54
N LYS A 29 -3.00 -26.11 1.08
CA LYS A 29 -2.44 -24.74 1.20
C LYS A 29 -2.30 -24.26 2.66
N LYS A 30 -3.14 -24.74 3.57
CA LYS A 30 -3.03 -24.48 5.02
C LYS A 30 -1.91 -25.30 5.67
N ASN A 31 -1.69 -26.53 5.21
CA ASN A 31 -0.60 -27.40 5.68
C ASN A 31 0.76 -26.92 5.17
N GLN A 32 0.86 -26.49 3.90
CA GLN A 32 2.09 -25.88 3.36
C GLN A 32 2.50 -24.67 4.21
N LYS A 33 1.57 -23.74 4.47
CA LYS A 33 1.83 -22.58 5.36
C LYS A 33 2.27 -22.94 6.79
N LYS A 34 2.00 -24.15 7.28
CA LYS A 34 2.55 -24.64 8.55
C LYS A 34 3.98 -25.16 8.38
N ALA A 35 4.26 -25.92 7.33
CA ALA A 35 5.63 -26.36 7.00
C ALA A 35 6.56 -25.16 6.80
N ASP A 36 6.17 -24.18 5.97
CA ASP A 36 6.90 -22.94 5.70
C ASP A 36 7.17 -22.10 6.98
N ALA A 37 6.37 -22.30 8.03
CA ALA A 37 6.52 -21.62 9.32
C ALA A 37 7.45 -22.39 10.27
N VAL A 38 7.35 -23.73 10.32
CA VAL A 38 8.25 -24.59 11.09
C VAL A 38 9.68 -24.50 10.55
N GLU A 39 9.85 -24.53 9.24
CA GLU A 39 11.17 -24.38 8.58
C GLU A 39 11.84 -23.04 8.96
N LYS A 40 11.06 -21.95 9.06
CA LYS A 40 11.57 -20.64 9.50
C LYS A 40 11.95 -20.58 10.98
N ILE A 41 11.26 -21.34 11.84
CA ILE A 41 11.62 -21.44 13.26
C ILE A 41 12.94 -22.21 13.37
N LEU A 42 13.06 -23.37 12.74
CA LEU A 42 14.29 -24.18 12.72
C LEU A 42 15.48 -23.41 12.12
N ALA A 43 15.26 -22.62 11.07
CA ALA A 43 16.29 -21.75 10.49
C ALA A 43 16.69 -20.56 11.40
N SER A 44 15.90 -20.23 12.42
CA SER A 44 16.19 -19.17 13.39
C SER A 44 16.91 -19.67 14.66
N GLU A 45 16.83 -20.98 14.95
CA GLU A 45 17.44 -21.62 16.12
C GLU A 45 18.87 -22.15 15.84
N ALA A 46 19.36 -22.04 14.61
CA ALA A 46 20.72 -22.45 14.24
C ALA A 46 21.81 -21.57 14.94
N PRO A 47 22.70 -22.15 15.76
CA PRO A 47 23.67 -21.39 16.54
C PRO A 47 24.75 -20.75 15.66
N LYS A 48 24.90 -19.43 15.78
CA LYS A 48 25.93 -18.65 15.07
C LYS A 48 27.28 -18.74 15.77
N ASN A 49 28.05 -19.78 15.48
CA ASN A 49 29.44 -19.88 15.95
C ASN A 49 30.29 -18.73 15.40
N THR A 50 30.64 -17.78 16.26
CA THR A 50 31.60 -16.71 15.97
C THR A 50 33.02 -17.25 15.97
N LEU A 51 33.75 -17.08 14.88
CA LEU A 51 35.18 -17.35 14.80
C LEU A 51 35.89 -16.21 14.06
N THR A 52 36.47 -15.30 14.84
CA THR A 52 37.27 -14.17 14.35
C THR A 52 38.74 -14.40 14.65
N GLY A 53 39.59 -14.23 13.64
CA GLY A 53 41.00 -13.86 13.82
C GLY A 53 42.00 -15.01 13.79
N LEU A 54 42.63 -15.20 12.63
CA LEU A 54 44.09 -15.18 12.51
C LEU A 54 44.44 -14.90 11.04
N GLY A 55 45.34 -13.95 10.81
CA GLY A 55 45.73 -13.51 9.47
C GLY A 55 47.17 -13.88 9.15
N ILE A 56 47.43 -14.28 7.91
CA ILE A 56 48.77 -14.39 7.31
C ILE A 56 48.70 -13.72 5.94
N ALA A 57 49.69 -12.88 5.62
CA ALA A 57 49.83 -12.26 4.31
C ALA A 57 50.80 -13.07 3.44
N HIS A 58 50.52 -13.26 2.15
CA HIS A 58 51.57 -13.51 1.15
C HIS A 58 51.17 -13.14 -0.29
N THR A 59 51.91 -12.16 -0.83
CA THR A 59 52.53 -12.07 -2.16
C THR A 59 51.96 -12.77 -3.42
N ARG A 60 52.03 -12.02 -4.53
CA ARG A 60 51.99 -12.44 -5.96
C ARG A 60 52.47 -13.88 -6.27
N GLY A 61 51.74 -14.57 -7.16
CA GLY A 61 52.22 -15.77 -7.87
C GLY A 61 51.54 -15.94 -9.24
N ARG A 62 52.29 -16.34 -10.28
CA ARG A 62 51.80 -16.55 -11.66
C ARG A 62 51.61 -18.04 -11.97
N GLY A 63 50.50 -18.39 -12.63
CA GLY A 63 50.43 -19.46 -13.63
C GLY A 63 50.39 -20.92 -13.14
N GLY A 64 50.28 -21.84 -14.10
CA GLY A 64 50.30 -23.29 -13.88
C GLY A 64 49.03 -24.03 -14.33
N LYS A 65 48.99 -24.48 -15.60
CA LYS A 65 48.07 -25.55 -16.03
C LYS A 65 48.75 -26.91 -15.80
N THR A 66 48.07 -27.86 -15.17
CA THR A 66 48.29 -29.30 -15.45
C THR A 66 47.07 -30.16 -15.08
N ARG A 67 46.97 -31.34 -15.69
CA ARG A 67 45.89 -32.33 -15.50
C ARG A 67 46.38 -33.52 -14.65
N GLY A 68 45.45 -34.14 -13.93
CA GLY A 68 45.49 -35.58 -13.60
C GLY A 68 45.86 -35.94 -12.15
N ARG A 69 45.66 -37.19 -11.69
CA ARG A 69 44.78 -38.28 -12.17
C ARG A 69 44.79 -39.42 -11.12
N ARG A 70 43.62 -39.83 -10.58
CA ARG A 70 43.38 -41.06 -9.75
C ARG A 70 44.13 -41.16 -8.40
N GLY A 71 43.52 -41.83 -7.40
CA GLY A 71 44.17 -42.18 -6.12
C GLY A 71 43.21 -42.32 -4.93
N ARG A 72 42.72 -43.52 -4.66
CA ARG A 72 41.92 -43.95 -3.49
C ARG A 72 42.12 -45.46 -3.34
N PRO A 73 41.88 -46.10 -2.17
CA PRO A 73 42.03 -45.72 -0.75
C PRO A 73 43.14 -46.68 -0.14
N PRO A 74 43.10 -47.35 1.05
CA PRO A 74 42.22 -47.28 2.23
C PRO A 74 42.86 -47.46 3.64
N ALA A 75 41.97 -47.44 4.65
CA ALA A 75 41.95 -48.27 5.90
C ALA A 75 42.98 -48.12 7.03
N ASN A 76 42.50 -47.69 8.20
CA ASN A 76 42.43 -48.39 9.51
C ASN A 76 42.00 -47.36 10.59
N SER A 77 41.05 -47.52 11.54
CA SER A 77 40.47 -48.64 12.33
C SER A 77 41.12 -48.83 13.73
N HIS A 78 40.26 -49.14 14.74
CA HIS A 78 40.55 -49.33 16.18
C HIS A 78 40.88 -48.06 17.03
N ALA A 79 40.57 -48.00 18.34
CA ALA A 79 39.56 -48.71 19.16
C ALA A 79 39.30 -48.02 20.54
N LEU A 80 38.03 -48.12 20.99
CA LEU A 80 37.44 -48.37 22.33
C LEU A 80 38.19 -48.10 23.67
N GLY A 81 37.39 -47.74 24.69
CA GLY A 81 37.74 -47.58 26.12
C GLY A 81 37.33 -46.20 26.66
N ALA A 82 36.25 -45.93 27.41
CA ALA A 82 35.28 -46.69 28.23
C ALA A 82 35.64 -46.91 29.72
N LEU A 83 34.68 -46.58 30.60
CA LEU A 83 34.66 -46.71 32.08
C LEU A 83 35.58 -45.72 32.85
N ASP A 84 35.26 -45.25 34.06
CA ASP A 84 34.06 -45.44 34.90
C ASP A 84 33.75 -44.23 35.82
N GLU A 85 32.56 -44.22 36.42
CA GLU A 85 32.09 -43.27 37.46
C GLU A 85 32.60 -43.70 38.87
N PRO A 86 32.68 -42.81 39.89
CA PRO A 86 31.49 -42.49 40.70
C PRO A 86 31.44 -41.11 41.42
N ASP A 87 30.22 -40.72 41.82
CA ASP A 87 29.90 -39.67 42.82
C ASP A 87 30.02 -40.24 44.26
N PRO A 88 30.26 -39.43 45.33
CA PRO A 88 29.09 -39.00 46.13
C PRO A 88 29.16 -37.63 46.85
N GLN A 89 27.97 -37.12 47.16
CA GLN A 89 27.65 -36.01 48.10
C GLN A 89 27.20 -36.54 49.49
N PRO A 90 26.81 -35.70 50.49
CA PRO A 90 27.11 -34.28 50.80
C PRO A 90 27.54 -34.07 52.29
N ASP A 91 27.83 -32.83 52.75
CA ASP A 91 27.00 -32.15 53.79
C ASP A 91 27.43 -30.68 54.11
N ARG A 92 26.60 -30.03 54.96
CA ARG A 92 26.58 -28.64 55.51
C ARG A 92 27.79 -28.28 56.42
N GLN A 93 28.07 -27.04 56.86
CA GLN A 93 27.26 -25.80 57.01
C GLN A 93 28.13 -24.51 57.11
N GLU A 94 27.52 -23.35 56.77
CA GLU A 94 27.77 -21.88 56.97
C GLU A 94 28.72 -21.33 58.10
N PRO A 95 28.95 -19.99 58.24
CA PRO A 95 29.21 -18.91 57.24
C PRO A 95 30.27 -17.84 57.68
N VAL A 96 30.82 -17.01 56.77
CA VAL A 96 31.49 -15.71 57.11
C VAL A 96 31.20 -14.62 56.06
N VAL A 97 31.02 -13.37 56.53
CA VAL A 97 30.62 -12.15 55.80
C VAL A 97 31.72 -11.57 54.88
N LEU A 98 31.33 -11.07 53.70
CA LEU A 98 32.15 -10.20 52.83
C LEU A 98 31.34 -9.05 52.15
N GLU A 99 30.60 -8.27 52.93
CA GLU A 99 30.15 -6.95 52.46
C GLU A 99 31.36 -5.99 52.38
N GLY A 100 31.77 -5.62 51.16
CA GLY A 100 32.85 -4.64 50.98
C GLY A 100 33.28 -4.36 49.53
N GLN A 101 33.20 -5.34 48.63
CA GLN A 101 33.67 -5.16 47.24
C GLN A 101 32.64 -4.54 46.29
N GLN A 102 31.35 -4.53 46.63
CA GLN A 102 30.29 -4.10 45.71
C GLN A 102 30.18 -2.57 45.59
N VAL A 103 30.41 -1.83 46.68
CA VAL A 103 30.31 -0.34 46.73
C VAL A 103 31.38 0.34 45.86
N ALA A 104 32.57 -0.26 45.71
CA ALA A 104 33.66 0.31 44.93
C ALA A 104 33.34 0.42 43.42
N LEU A 105 32.51 -0.48 42.88
CA LEU A 105 32.14 -0.49 41.47
C LEU A 105 31.12 0.61 41.13
N GLU A 106 30.14 0.89 42.01
CA GLU A 106 29.13 1.93 41.74
C GLU A 106 29.72 3.35 41.76
N VAL A 107 30.61 3.65 42.71
CA VAL A 107 31.27 4.96 42.82
C VAL A 107 32.11 5.27 41.56
N SER A 108 32.79 4.27 41.00
CA SER A 108 33.59 4.44 39.79
C SER A 108 32.74 4.71 38.54
N HIS A 109 31.59 4.04 38.40
CA HIS A 109 30.60 4.33 37.34
C HIS A 109 29.98 5.74 37.46
N LEU A 110 29.66 6.19 38.69
CA LEU A 110 29.10 7.53 38.92
C LEU A 110 30.07 8.66 38.55
N HIS A 111 31.37 8.49 38.81
CA HIS A 111 32.38 9.50 38.49
C HIS A 111 32.56 9.70 36.97
N ASP A 112 32.51 8.63 36.19
CA ASP A 112 32.56 8.68 34.72
C ASP A 112 31.29 9.29 34.12
N PHE A 113 30.11 8.98 34.68
CA PHE A 113 28.84 9.59 34.26
C PHE A 113 28.82 11.12 34.54
N ALA A 114 29.30 11.55 35.71
CA ALA A 114 29.43 12.97 36.06
C ALA A 114 30.41 13.71 35.15
N SER A 115 31.48 13.05 34.72
CA SER A 115 32.48 13.60 33.78
C SER A 115 31.88 13.82 32.39
N LYS A 116 31.11 12.86 31.88
CA LYS A 116 30.38 12.96 30.61
C LYS A 116 29.32 14.08 30.63
N LEU A 117 28.59 14.24 31.74
CA LEU A 117 27.65 15.35 31.96
C LEU A 117 28.33 16.73 31.96
N LYS A 118 29.51 16.86 32.58
CA LYS A 118 30.31 18.11 32.52
C LYS A 118 30.75 18.44 31.09
N PHE A 119 31.12 17.43 30.29
CA PHE A 119 31.47 17.63 28.88
C PHE A 119 30.29 18.14 28.05
N VAL A 120 29.09 17.53 28.21
CA VAL A 120 27.86 17.97 27.51
C VAL A 120 27.49 19.41 27.87
N LYS A 121 27.53 19.81 29.16
CA LYS A 121 27.29 21.21 29.56
C LYS A 121 28.33 22.17 28.96
N LYS A 122 29.61 21.80 28.92
CA LYS A 122 30.68 22.63 28.34
C LYS A 122 30.58 22.76 26.81
N PHE A 123 30.01 21.76 26.14
CA PHE A 123 29.72 21.81 24.69
C PHE A 123 28.49 22.67 24.36
N GLN A 124 27.44 22.63 25.19
CA GLN A 124 26.28 23.53 25.06
C GLN A 124 26.67 25.00 25.24
N LEU A 125 27.48 25.34 26.26
CA LEU A 125 27.91 26.72 26.53
C LEU A 125 28.82 27.34 25.44
N ARG A 126 29.30 26.57 24.46
CA ARG A 126 30.09 27.09 23.33
C ARG A 126 29.26 27.36 22.06
N LYS A 127 27.95 27.13 22.06
CA LYS A 127 27.06 27.43 20.92
C LYS A 127 26.39 28.82 20.97
N THR A 128 26.71 29.66 21.94
CA THR A 128 26.25 31.05 22.08
C THR A 128 27.07 32.07 21.26
N VAL A 129 27.71 31.64 20.17
CA VAL A 129 28.15 32.57 19.12
C VAL A 129 26.91 33.12 18.42
N ARG A 130 26.83 34.45 18.26
CA ARG A 130 25.65 35.19 17.74
C ARG A 130 25.05 34.55 16.48
N ARG A 131 24.02 33.72 16.66
CA ARG A 131 23.07 33.40 15.60
C ARG A 131 22.16 34.62 15.44
N GLN A 132 22.15 35.22 14.25
CA GLN A 132 21.01 36.04 13.85
C GLN A 132 19.73 35.18 13.96
N PRO A 133 18.57 35.77 14.31
CA PRO A 133 17.31 35.03 14.23
C PRO A 133 17.14 34.49 12.81
N PRO A 134 16.58 33.27 12.62
CA PRO A 134 16.27 32.80 11.29
C PRO A 134 15.33 33.82 10.62
N PRO A 135 15.59 34.24 9.37
CA PRO A 135 14.72 35.20 8.70
C PRO A 135 13.31 34.61 8.64
N ASN A 136 12.33 35.38 9.13
CA ASN A 136 10.92 34.98 9.23
C ASN A 136 10.49 34.27 7.93
N PRO A 137 9.87 33.07 7.96
CA PRO A 137 9.41 32.38 6.74
C PRO A 137 8.62 33.28 5.78
N ASP A 138 7.83 34.24 6.28
CA ASP A 138 7.15 35.24 5.45
C ASP A 138 8.09 36.07 4.59
N ILE A 139 9.27 36.44 5.11
CA ILE A 139 10.27 37.23 4.38
C ILE A 139 10.87 36.39 3.25
N ARG A 140 11.15 35.09 3.48
CA ARG A 140 11.61 34.20 2.39
C ARG A 140 10.52 34.01 1.33
N PHE A 141 9.27 33.82 1.73
CA PHE A 141 8.14 33.70 0.80
C PHE A 141 7.92 34.99 -0.01
N ARG A 142 7.87 36.14 0.65
CA ARG A 142 7.74 37.47 0.00
C ARG A 142 8.89 37.77 -0.93
N ASN A 143 10.13 37.43 -0.57
CA ASN A 143 11.30 37.59 -1.45
C ASN A 143 11.21 36.70 -2.70
N MET A 144 10.72 35.46 -2.57
CA MET A 144 10.51 34.57 -3.73
C MET A 144 9.37 35.06 -4.65
N VAL A 145 8.28 35.57 -4.08
CA VAL A 145 7.19 36.19 -4.86
C VAL A 145 7.68 37.46 -5.56
N ALA A 146 8.46 38.31 -4.88
CA ALA A 146 9.06 39.50 -5.47
C ALA A 146 10.07 39.17 -6.58
N GLU A 147 10.86 38.11 -6.43
CA GLU A 147 11.78 37.65 -7.48
C GLU A 147 11.04 37.08 -8.70
N ALA A 148 9.96 36.33 -8.50
CA ALA A 148 9.10 35.87 -9.59
C ALA A 148 8.46 37.04 -10.35
N ILE A 149 7.96 38.06 -9.63
CA ILE A 149 7.42 39.29 -10.23
C ILE A 149 8.51 40.09 -10.97
N ARG A 150 9.75 40.11 -10.45
CA ARG A 150 10.88 40.77 -11.13
C ARG A 150 11.24 40.06 -12.44
N ARG A 151 11.36 38.73 -12.42
CA ARG A 151 11.62 37.92 -13.63
C ARG A 151 10.48 38.00 -14.66
N ARG A 152 9.23 38.20 -14.22
CA ARG A 152 8.12 38.52 -15.13
C ARG A 152 8.40 39.80 -15.91
N ARG A 153 8.78 40.90 -15.24
CA ARG A 153 9.15 42.16 -15.93
C ARG A 153 10.36 41.98 -16.85
N GLU A 154 11.40 41.29 -16.38
CA GLU A 154 12.59 40.98 -17.19
C GLU A 154 12.24 40.20 -18.48
N MET A 155 11.19 39.37 -18.49
CA MET A 155 10.68 38.69 -19.69
C MET A 155 9.69 39.52 -20.50
N GLU A 156 8.83 40.33 -19.87
CA GLU A 156 7.91 41.24 -20.57
C GLU A 156 8.70 42.32 -21.33
N GLU A 157 9.72 42.92 -20.72
CA GLU A 157 10.65 43.85 -21.38
C GLU A 157 11.40 43.22 -22.56
N GLN A 158 11.75 41.92 -22.48
CA GLN A 158 12.34 41.17 -23.60
C GLN A 158 11.31 40.83 -24.69
N GLN A 159 10.04 40.66 -24.34
CA GLN A 159 8.97 40.32 -25.28
C GLN A 159 8.43 41.56 -26.01
N GLU A 160 8.37 42.72 -25.33
CA GLU A 160 8.08 44.03 -25.93
C GLU A 160 9.20 44.46 -26.89
N GLN A 161 10.48 44.24 -26.54
CA GLN A 161 11.61 44.46 -27.47
C GLN A 161 11.60 43.53 -28.70
N ALA A 162 10.84 42.42 -28.65
CA ALA A 162 10.73 41.45 -29.74
C ALA A 162 9.51 41.67 -30.67
N GLN A 163 8.67 42.67 -30.42
CA GLN A 163 7.44 42.92 -31.18
C GLN A 163 7.34 44.37 -31.67
N GLN A 164 7.75 44.62 -32.92
CA GLN A 164 7.21 45.75 -33.68
C GLN A 164 5.81 45.40 -34.19
N PRO A 165 4.85 46.35 -34.19
CA PRO A 165 3.47 46.07 -34.58
C PRO A 165 3.33 45.89 -36.09
N ILE A 166 2.41 45.01 -36.48
CA ILE A 166 1.78 45.02 -37.80
C ILE A 166 0.31 45.33 -37.55
N GLU A 167 -0.15 46.50 -38.01
CA GLU A 167 -1.54 46.93 -37.93
C GLU A 167 -2.36 46.35 -39.08
N THR A 168 -3.53 45.76 -38.78
CA THR A 168 -4.71 45.76 -39.67
C THR A 168 -6.00 45.61 -38.86
N ASN A 169 -6.61 46.75 -38.54
CA ASN A 169 -8.04 47.05 -38.68
C ASN A 169 -8.73 46.29 -39.83
N ASP A 170 -10.03 45.95 -39.85
CA ASP A 170 -11.15 46.06 -38.87
C ASP A 170 -12.11 44.83 -39.16
N GLU A 171 -13.40 44.68 -38.83
CA GLU A 171 -14.53 45.55 -38.43
C GLU A 171 -15.59 44.71 -37.64
N GLU A 172 -16.89 45.00 -37.76
CA GLU A 172 -18.02 44.41 -37.00
C GLU A 172 -18.69 43.21 -37.76
N ASP A 173 -19.65 42.40 -37.26
CA ASP A 173 -21.02 42.80 -36.87
C ASP A 173 -21.89 41.64 -36.25
N SER A 174 -22.86 42.04 -35.41
CA SER A 174 -24.18 41.53 -34.98
C SER A 174 -24.66 40.05 -34.88
N LEU A 175 -25.55 39.84 -33.89
CA LEU A 175 -26.61 38.80 -33.73
C LEU A 175 -28.01 39.49 -33.90
N PRO A 176 -29.24 38.92 -33.69
CA PRO A 176 -29.68 37.59 -33.24
C PRO A 176 -30.79 36.84 -34.09
N PRO A 177 -32.10 36.61 -33.71
CA PRO A 177 -32.61 35.23 -33.48
C PRO A 177 -34.01 34.80 -34.05
N ALA A 178 -34.38 33.52 -33.75
CA ALA A 178 -35.71 33.01 -33.31
C ALA A 178 -36.70 32.24 -34.25
N ASN A 179 -37.69 31.58 -33.60
CA ASN A 179 -38.86 30.76 -34.04
C ASN A 179 -38.61 29.25 -34.34
N ARG A 180 -39.44 28.24 -33.98
CA ARG A 180 -40.86 27.99 -33.55
C ARG A 180 -41.83 27.48 -34.64
N LEU A 181 -42.86 26.70 -34.19
CA LEU A 181 -43.96 26.02 -34.94
C LEU A 181 -43.54 24.70 -35.63
N PHE A 182 -44.30 23.58 -35.73
CA PHE A 182 -45.53 23.02 -35.09
C PHE A 182 -45.24 21.51 -34.80
N ALA A 183 -45.91 20.70 -33.94
CA ALA A 183 -47.11 20.80 -33.07
C ALA A 183 -48.49 20.36 -33.62
N ASP A 184 -48.76 19.04 -33.66
CA ASP A 184 -50.08 18.33 -33.50
C ASP A 184 -49.79 16.82 -33.23
N LEU A 185 -50.37 16.10 -32.26
CA LEU A 185 -51.77 15.72 -31.92
C LEU A 185 -52.32 14.46 -32.64
N THR A 186 -52.46 13.37 -31.88
CA THR A 186 -53.61 12.45 -31.99
C THR A 186 -53.81 11.72 -30.65
N GLU A 187 -55.03 11.74 -30.10
CA GLU A 187 -55.41 10.95 -28.94
C GLU A 187 -55.91 9.55 -29.36
N GLY A 188 -55.94 8.60 -28.43
CA GLY A 188 -56.51 7.26 -28.63
C GLY A 188 -56.97 6.65 -27.31
N ASP A 189 -58.27 6.76 -27.01
CA ASP A 189 -58.89 6.10 -25.85
C ASP A 189 -58.91 4.57 -26.05
N GLY A 190 -58.89 3.83 -24.94
CA GLY A 190 -58.62 2.38 -24.92
C GLY A 190 -58.90 1.71 -23.58
N ARG A 191 -59.95 2.12 -22.87
CA ARG A 191 -60.45 1.38 -21.70
C ARG A 191 -60.89 -0.03 -22.07
N GLU A 192 -60.33 -1.06 -21.41
CA GLU A 192 -61.14 -2.25 -21.12
C GLU A 192 -60.80 -2.93 -19.77
N ARG A 193 -61.79 -3.63 -19.21
CA ARG A 193 -61.73 -4.29 -17.90
C ARG A 193 -61.26 -5.73 -18.05
N LEU A 194 -60.39 -6.22 -17.15
CA LEU A 194 -60.27 -7.67 -16.92
C LEU A 194 -60.06 -8.04 -15.44
N ARG A 195 -61.21 -8.17 -14.76
CA ARG A 195 -61.54 -9.10 -13.67
C ARG A 195 -60.46 -9.38 -12.61
N GLU A 196 -60.70 -8.87 -11.40
CA GLU A 196 -60.27 -9.54 -10.17
C GLU A 196 -60.81 -10.99 -10.17
N ILE A 197 -59.95 -11.95 -9.83
CA ILE A 197 -60.35 -13.34 -9.61
C ILE A 197 -60.17 -13.64 -8.12
N GLU A 198 -61.28 -13.59 -7.37
CA GLU A 198 -61.34 -14.06 -5.99
C GLU A 198 -61.14 -15.60 -5.93
N THR A 199 -59.88 -16.05 -5.95
CA THR A 199 -59.58 -17.46 -5.68
C THR A 199 -59.82 -17.75 -4.20
N SER A 200 -61.05 -18.19 -3.88
CA SER A 200 -61.49 -18.51 -2.52
C SER A 200 -60.43 -19.23 -1.70
N SER A 201 -60.01 -18.63 -0.58
CA SER A 201 -58.94 -19.19 0.24
C SER A 201 -59.41 -20.40 1.04
N ARG A 202 -59.44 -21.58 0.39
CA ARG A 202 -59.46 -22.86 1.11
C ARG A 202 -58.22 -22.93 2.00
N ARG A 203 -58.37 -22.53 3.27
CA ARG A 203 -57.40 -22.76 4.35
C ARG A 203 -57.08 -24.26 4.41
N ARG A 204 -56.06 -24.69 3.66
CA ARG A 204 -55.30 -25.89 4.01
C ARG A 204 -54.89 -25.70 5.47
N ARG A 205 -55.32 -26.60 6.37
CA ARG A 205 -54.86 -26.60 7.76
C ARG A 205 -53.34 -26.53 7.72
N ARG A 206 -52.74 -25.50 8.32
CA ARG A 206 -51.29 -25.48 8.54
C ARG A 206 -50.96 -26.74 9.34
N SER A 207 -50.05 -27.56 8.84
CA SER A 207 -49.53 -28.70 9.61
C SER A 207 -49.00 -28.19 10.94
N ALA A 208 -49.28 -28.90 12.03
CA ALA A 208 -48.85 -28.55 13.39
C ALA A 208 -47.33 -28.80 13.59
N SER A 209 -46.51 -28.18 12.75
CA SER A 209 -45.08 -28.46 12.61
C SER A 209 -44.20 -27.22 12.43
N MET A 210 -44.79 -26.02 12.42
CA MET A 210 -44.06 -24.74 12.37
C MET A 210 -43.73 -24.23 13.78
N ASP A 211 -44.70 -24.30 14.69
CA ASP A 211 -44.62 -23.71 16.03
C ASP A 211 -44.23 -24.78 17.08
N LEU A 212 -43.00 -25.29 16.97
CA LEU A 212 -42.31 -25.88 18.12
C LEU A 212 -41.58 -24.75 18.83
N ASN A 213 -42.11 -24.34 19.98
CA ASN A 213 -41.71 -23.08 20.61
C ASN A 213 -40.40 -23.22 21.39
N THR A 214 -40.22 -24.34 22.10
CA THR A 214 -39.00 -24.59 22.88
C THR A 214 -37.84 -25.12 22.02
N PRO A 215 -36.56 -24.86 22.41
CA PRO A 215 -35.41 -25.52 21.80
C PRO A 215 -35.40 -27.04 22.00
N GLU A 216 -35.87 -27.54 23.14
CA GLU A 216 -35.88 -28.96 23.48
C GLU A 216 -36.77 -29.76 22.53
N GLU A 217 -38.01 -29.32 22.28
CA GLU A 217 -38.93 -29.96 21.31
C GLU A 217 -38.30 -30.08 19.91
N ARG A 218 -37.62 -29.01 19.47
CA ARG A 218 -36.95 -28.96 18.16
C ARG A 218 -35.76 -29.92 18.11
N GLN A 219 -35.00 -30.04 19.20
CA GLN A 219 -33.92 -31.02 19.31
C GLN A 219 -34.45 -32.46 19.35
N GLN A 220 -35.53 -32.73 20.08
CA GLN A 220 -36.13 -34.07 20.16
C GLN A 220 -36.69 -34.52 18.81
N LYS A 221 -37.36 -33.63 18.07
CA LYS A 221 -37.96 -33.95 16.77
C LYS A 221 -36.96 -34.10 15.63
N TYR A 222 -35.92 -33.26 15.58
CA TYR A 222 -34.97 -33.22 14.45
C TYR A 222 -33.56 -33.74 14.81
N GLY A 223 -33.31 -34.11 16.07
CA GLY A 223 -31.99 -34.55 16.56
C GLY A 223 -31.45 -35.76 15.80
N CYS A 224 -32.16 -36.89 15.82
CA CYS A 224 -31.72 -38.13 15.16
C CYS A 224 -31.45 -37.93 13.65
N PHE A 225 -32.24 -37.09 12.97
CA PHE A 225 -32.04 -36.74 11.56
C PHE A 225 -30.81 -35.84 11.35
N THR A 226 -30.61 -34.85 12.24
CA THR A 226 -29.46 -33.95 12.19
C THR A 226 -28.16 -34.72 12.48
N GLU A 227 -28.20 -35.67 13.40
CA GLU A 227 -27.08 -36.55 13.72
C GLU A 227 -26.76 -37.51 12.59
N SER A 228 -27.76 -38.15 11.98
CA SER A 228 -27.53 -39.05 10.84
C SER A 228 -26.93 -38.33 9.63
N GLU A 229 -27.40 -37.11 9.31
CA GLU A 229 -26.78 -36.28 8.27
C GLU A 229 -25.39 -35.77 8.68
N CYS A 230 -25.15 -35.46 9.96
CA CYS A 230 -23.80 -35.14 10.45
C CYS A 230 -22.83 -36.32 10.30
N ASP A 231 -23.25 -37.55 10.58
CA ASP A 231 -22.43 -38.75 10.38
C ASP A 231 -22.22 -39.05 8.88
N ARG A 232 -23.27 -38.93 8.07
CA ARG A 232 -23.22 -39.05 6.60
C ARG A 232 -22.21 -38.10 5.96
N PHE A 233 -22.14 -36.86 6.43
CA PHE A 233 -21.15 -35.86 5.99
C PHE A 233 -19.85 -35.86 6.82
N SER A 234 -19.64 -36.87 7.67
CA SER A 234 -18.45 -37.03 8.53
C SER A 234 -18.10 -35.79 9.38
N LEU A 235 -19.11 -35.05 9.82
CA LEU A 235 -18.97 -33.88 10.66
C LEU A 235 -18.64 -34.28 12.11
N ARG A 236 -17.47 -33.84 12.57
CA ARG A 236 -16.92 -34.08 13.91
C ARG A 236 -16.55 -32.76 14.60
N GLY A 237 -16.46 -32.79 15.92
CA GLY A 237 -16.09 -31.64 16.75
C GLY A 237 -16.98 -30.42 16.51
N SER A 238 -16.38 -29.22 16.52
CA SER A 238 -17.09 -27.93 16.39
C SER A 238 -17.98 -27.80 15.15
N ARG A 239 -17.68 -28.50 14.06
CA ARG A 239 -18.54 -28.54 12.86
C ARG A 239 -19.85 -29.29 13.12
N ARG A 240 -19.83 -30.36 13.92
CA ARG A 240 -21.04 -31.07 14.33
C ARG A 240 -21.86 -30.22 15.29
N SER A 241 -21.21 -29.61 16.30
CA SER A 241 -21.86 -28.70 17.24
C SER A 241 -22.63 -27.59 16.52
N LEU A 242 -21.97 -26.89 15.58
CA LEU A 242 -22.59 -25.80 14.83
C LEU A 242 -23.85 -26.23 14.04
N VAL A 243 -23.85 -27.42 13.44
CA VAL A 243 -25.03 -27.95 12.73
C VAL A 243 -26.13 -28.37 13.71
N MET A 244 -25.79 -28.95 14.86
CA MET A 244 -26.75 -29.28 15.92
C MET A 244 -27.38 -28.02 16.53
N ASP A 245 -26.60 -26.97 16.78
CA ASP A 245 -27.08 -25.71 17.35
C ASP A 245 -27.93 -24.92 16.33
N PHE A 246 -27.56 -24.98 15.05
CA PHE A 246 -28.43 -24.53 13.96
C PHE A 246 -29.75 -25.32 13.92
N ALA A 247 -29.75 -26.63 14.13
CA ALA A 247 -30.97 -27.44 14.16
C ALA A 247 -31.89 -27.14 15.37
N LYS A 248 -31.33 -26.79 16.54
CA LYS A 248 -32.08 -26.33 17.73
C LYS A 248 -32.73 -24.95 17.54
N SER A 249 -32.15 -24.11 16.69
CA SER A 249 -32.60 -22.73 16.47
C SER A 249 -34.05 -22.65 15.97
N ASP A 250 -34.74 -21.55 16.27
CA ASP A 250 -36.08 -21.27 15.75
C ASP A 250 -36.09 -20.99 14.24
N SER A 251 -37.27 -20.98 13.64
CA SER A 251 -37.47 -20.80 12.19
C SER A 251 -36.96 -19.46 11.67
N HIS A 252 -37.13 -18.37 12.43
CA HIS A 252 -36.68 -17.04 12.05
C HIS A 252 -35.15 -16.93 12.10
N LYS A 253 -34.51 -17.39 13.17
CA LYS A 253 -33.03 -17.47 13.24
C LYS A 253 -32.45 -18.34 12.13
N LYS A 254 -33.04 -19.52 11.87
CA LYS A 254 -32.62 -20.38 10.75
C LYS A 254 -32.69 -19.65 9.41
N MET A 255 -33.79 -18.94 9.13
CA MET A 255 -33.95 -18.17 7.90
C MET A 255 -32.94 -17.02 7.79
N ILE A 256 -32.73 -16.25 8.87
CA ILE A 256 -31.74 -15.17 8.92
C ILE A 256 -30.32 -15.73 8.69
N THR A 257 -29.94 -16.82 9.36
CA THR A 257 -28.64 -17.46 9.20
C THR A 257 -28.45 -18.06 7.81
N ILE A 258 -29.48 -18.63 7.19
CA ILE A 258 -29.44 -19.08 5.78
C ILE A 258 -29.22 -17.89 4.86
N MET A 259 -29.98 -16.81 4.99
CA MET A 259 -29.83 -15.61 4.15
C MET A 259 -28.44 -14.99 4.31
N ALA A 260 -27.94 -14.84 5.55
CA ALA A 260 -26.59 -14.35 5.82
C ALA A 260 -25.49 -15.26 5.25
N PHE A 261 -25.69 -16.59 5.26
CA PHE A 261 -24.76 -17.54 4.64
C PHE A 261 -24.80 -17.48 3.11
N LEU A 262 -25.98 -17.32 2.50
CA LEU A 262 -26.15 -17.16 1.06
C LEU A 262 -25.50 -15.87 0.57
N GLN A 263 -25.81 -14.73 1.21
CA GLN A 263 -25.21 -13.43 0.89
C GLN A 263 -23.68 -13.45 1.09
N ARG A 264 -23.19 -14.00 2.21
CA ARG A 264 -21.75 -14.18 2.40
C ARG A 264 -21.12 -15.01 1.29
N ARG A 265 -21.77 -16.10 0.85
CA ARG A 265 -21.26 -16.95 -0.24
C ARG A 265 -21.27 -16.21 -1.59
N GLU A 266 -22.27 -15.37 -1.83
CA GLU A 266 -22.38 -14.53 -3.02
C GLU A 266 -21.25 -13.50 -3.08
N THR A 267 -21.04 -12.73 -1.99
CA THR A 267 -19.87 -11.84 -1.82
C THR A 267 -18.54 -12.61 -1.92
N GLU A 268 -18.40 -13.78 -1.29
CA GLU A 268 -17.18 -14.60 -1.43
C GLU A 268 -16.94 -15.07 -2.87
N GLN A 269 -18.01 -15.33 -3.65
CA GLN A 269 -17.93 -15.77 -5.04
C GLN A 269 -17.62 -14.62 -6.01
N ALA A 270 -18.18 -13.42 -5.81
CA ALA A 270 -17.81 -12.22 -6.56
C ALA A 270 -16.31 -11.89 -6.37
N ASN A 271 -15.87 -11.88 -5.10
CA ASN A 271 -14.49 -11.57 -4.74
C ASN A 271 -13.43 -12.60 -5.23
N VAL A 272 -13.83 -13.77 -5.77
CA VAL A 272 -12.90 -14.68 -6.45
C VAL A 272 -12.22 -13.98 -7.64
N GLN A 273 -12.97 -13.17 -8.40
CA GLN A 273 -12.42 -12.48 -9.58
C GLN A 273 -11.39 -11.42 -9.15
N VAL A 274 -11.69 -10.66 -8.10
CA VAL A 274 -10.77 -9.69 -7.49
C VAL A 274 -9.50 -10.37 -6.99
N HIS A 275 -9.63 -11.48 -6.24
CA HIS A 275 -8.47 -12.23 -5.75
C HIS A 275 -7.62 -12.84 -6.87
N ALA A 276 -8.22 -13.31 -7.96
CA ALA A 276 -7.51 -13.78 -9.14
C ALA A 276 -6.75 -12.62 -9.83
N TYR A 277 -7.41 -11.47 -10.02
CA TYR A 277 -6.78 -10.28 -10.59
C TYR A 277 -5.61 -9.77 -9.73
N LEU A 278 -5.77 -9.65 -8.41
CA LEU A 278 -4.71 -9.25 -7.47
C LEU A 278 -3.52 -10.25 -7.46
N ALA A 279 -3.79 -11.53 -7.69
CA ALA A 279 -2.76 -12.55 -7.82
C ALA A 279 -2.03 -12.52 -9.18
N SER A 280 -2.61 -11.91 -10.21
CA SER A 280 -2.12 -11.91 -11.58
C SER A 280 -0.88 -11.03 -11.82
N GLY A 281 -0.23 -11.24 -12.97
CA GLY A 281 0.80 -10.32 -13.48
C GLY A 281 0.26 -8.94 -13.86
N ALA A 282 -1.02 -8.81 -14.20
CA ALA A 282 -1.64 -7.54 -14.53
C ALA A 282 -1.64 -6.59 -13.32
N PHE A 283 -2.13 -7.03 -12.16
CA PHE A 283 -2.07 -6.20 -10.95
C PHE A 283 -0.63 -5.96 -10.50
N LYS A 284 0.20 -7.01 -10.41
CA LYS A 284 1.54 -6.96 -9.80
C LYS A 284 2.59 -6.21 -10.62
N ALA A 285 2.52 -6.27 -11.95
CA ALA A 285 3.56 -5.71 -12.83
C ALA A 285 3.07 -4.54 -13.71
N HIS A 286 1.76 -4.30 -13.79
CA HIS A 286 1.16 -3.23 -14.60
C HIS A 286 0.36 -2.24 -13.73
N ALA A 287 -0.73 -2.63 -13.08
CA ALA A 287 -1.52 -1.70 -12.25
C ALA A 287 -0.69 -1.10 -11.10
N SER A 288 0.14 -1.91 -10.44
CA SER A 288 1.09 -1.44 -9.42
C SER A 288 2.10 -0.43 -9.96
N LEU A 289 2.47 -0.49 -11.24
CA LEU A 289 3.32 0.50 -11.88
C LEU A 289 2.56 1.82 -12.13
N LEU A 290 1.31 1.75 -12.56
CA LEU A 290 0.45 2.94 -12.73
C LEU A 290 0.22 3.67 -11.40
N PHE A 291 -0.04 2.93 -10.31
CA PHE A 291 -0.12 3.51 -8.95
C PHE A 291 1.18 4.20 -8.55
N TYR A 292 2.32 3.57 -8.85
CA TYR A 292 3.64 4.14 -8.57
C TYR A 292 3.91 5.39 -9.42
N THR A 293 3.44 5.41 -10.67
CA THR A 293 3.56 6.55 -11.60
C THR A 293 2.79 7.75 -11.06
N ALA A 294 1.52 7.58 -10.69
CA ALA A 294 0.75 8.64 -10.04
C ALA A 294 1.36 9.10 -8.70
N LEU A 295 2.03 8.21 -7.96
CA LEU A 295 2.75 8.53 -6.73
C LEU A 295 4.03 9.36 -6.97
N VAL A 296 4.73 9.19 -8.11
CA VAL A 296 5.96 9.93 -8.43
C VAL A 296 5.80 11.11 -9.38
N ALA A 297 4.64 11.24 -10.03
CA ALA A 297 4.31 12.26 -11.00
C ALA A 297 4.59 13.69 -10.51
N PRO A 298 5.12 14.59 -11.37
CA PRO A 298 5.52 15.94 -10.99
C PRO A 298 4.34 16.79 -10.51
N HIS A 299 3.15 16.58 -11.08
CA HIS A 299 1.94 17.37 -10.80
C HIS A 299 1.08 16.83 -9.63
N ASN A 300 1.50 15.77 -8.92
CA ASN A 300 0.75 15.23 -7.79
C ASN A 300 0.61 16.29 -6.67
N LYS A 301 -0.63 16.65 -6.31
CA LYS A 301 -0.92 17.74 -5.34
C LYS A 301 -1.31 17.22 -3.94
N GLY A 302 -1.33 15.90 -3.70
CA GLY A 302 -1.55 15.30 -2.37
C GLY A 302 -1.31 13.79 -2.33
N TYR A 303 -0.25 13.37 -1.63
CA TYR A 303 0.29 12.02 -1.65
C TYR A 303 -0.48 10.99 -0.83
N VAL A 304 -1.27 11.38 0.18
CA VAL A 304 -1.96 10.46 1.10
C VAL A 304 -3.36 10.13 0.61
N ASP A 305 -4.30 11.05 0.82
CA ASP A 305 -5.74 10.82 0.62
C ASP A 305 -6.19 11.19 -0.81
N SER A 306 -5.73 12.33 -1.34
CA SER A 306 -6.10 12.81 -2.69
C SER A 306 -5.58 11.89 -3.82
N LEU A 307 -4.37 11.33 -3.68
CA LEU A 307 -3.86 10.27 -4.55
C LEU A 307 -4.71 8.99 -4.47
N GLY A 308 -5.26 8.68 -3.29
CA GLY A 308 -6.17 7.56 -3.10
C GLY A 308 -7.47 7.77 -3.88
N THR A 309 -8.15 8.89 -3.66
CA THR A 309 -9.41 9.21 -4.34
C THR A 309 -9.23 9.41 -5.85
N PHE A 310 -8.08 9.92 -6.31
CA PHE A 310 -7.72 9.93 -7.72
C PHE A 310 -7.69 8.52 -8.31
N ILE A 311 -6.93 7.61 -7.70
CA ILE A 311 -6.73 6.26 -8.27
C ILE A 311 -8.02 5.45 -8.26
N GLU A 312 -8.89 5.60 -7.25
CA GLU A 312 -10.21 4.95 -7.24
C GLU A 312 -11.08 5.44 -8.40
N HIS A 313 -11.07 6.74 -8.66
CA HIS A 313 -11.81 7.36 -9.74
C HIS A 313 -11.25 7.03 -11.14
N ASP A 314 -9.92 7.04 -11.30
CA ASP A 314 -9.25 6.70 -12.57
C ASP A 314 -9.32 5.20 -12.88
N MET A 315 -9.27 4.33 -11.87
CA MET A 315 -9.53 2.89 -12.03
C MET A 315 -10.95 2.59 -12.49
N VAL A 316 -11.96 3.32 -12.00
CA VAL A 316 -13.35 3.17 -12.46
C VAL A 316 -13.52 3.68 -13.90
N ARG A 317 -12.98 4.86 -14.23
CA ARG A 317 -13.13 5.46 -15.57
C ARG A 317 -12.28 4.77 -16.65
N ASN A 318 -11.08 4.33 -16.29
CA ASN A 318 -10.07 3.79 -17.21
C ASN A 318 -9.70 2.34 -16.89
N TYR A 319 -10.65 1.51 -16.43
CA TYR A 319 -10.41 0.14 -15.96
C TYR A 319 -9.57 -0.74 -16.92
N ALA A 320 -9.77 -0.58 -18.24
CA ALA A 320 -9.00 -1.26 -19.28
C ALA A 320 -7.50 -0.88 -19.27
N LEU A 321 -7.14 0.35 -18.94
CA LEU A 321 -5.74 0.79 -18.76
C LEU A 321 -5.06 0.02 -17.64
N TYR A 322 -5.78 -0.21 -16.53
CA TYR A 322 -5.31 -0.99 -15.39
C TYR A 322 -5.38 -2.50 -15.62
N LYS A 323 -6.07 -2.95 -16.69
CA LYS A 323 -6.36 -4.36 -17.02
C LYS A 323 -7.23 -5.05 -15.96
N ILE A 324 -8.17 -4.29 -15.38
CA ILE A 324 -9.23 -4.78 -14.49
C ILE A 324 -10.39 -5.27 -15.37
N ASP A 325 -11.09 -6.33 -14.98
CA ASP A 325 -12.35 -6.72 -15.64
C ASP A 325 -13.46 -5.71 -15.33
N LYS A 326 -14.36 -5.50 -16.28
CA LYS A 326 -15.52 -4.61 -16.11
C LYS A 326 -16.44 -5.09 -14.98
N SER A 327 -16.56 -6.41 -14.78
CA SER A 327 -17.34 -7.01 -13.67
C SER A 327 -16.90 -6.51 -12.29
N ILE A 328 -15.58 -6.44 -12.05
CA ILE A 328 -14.96 -6.03 -10.79
C ILE A 328 -15.19 -4.53 -10.50
N VAL A 329 -15.48 -3.74 -11.53
CA VAL A 329 -15.71 -2.29 -11.44
C VAL A 329 -17.19 -1.96 -11.30
N GLU A 330 -18.08 -2.78 -11.87
CA GLU A 330 -19.53 -2.61 -11.75
C GLU A 330 -20.08 -3.13 -10.42
N ASP A 331 -19.52 -4.21 -9.87
CA ASP A 331 -19.86 -4.72 -8.52
C ASP A 331 -19.22 -3.88 -7.40
N GLU A 332 -20.02 -3.43 -6.43
CA GLU A 332 -19.57 -2.58 -5.32
C GLU A 332 -18.68 -3.36 -4.32
N ASP A 333 -19.05 -4.59 -3.95
CA ASP A 333 -18.28 -5.40 -2.99
C ASP A 333 -16.86 -5.66 -3.55
N SER A 334 -16.78 -6.07 -4.82
CA SER A 334 -15.53 -6.27 -5.54
C SER A 334 -14.70 -4.99 -5.65
N ARG A 335 -15.35 -3.85 -5.95
CA ARG A 335 -14.72 -2.52 -6.04
C ARG A 335 -14.17 -2.06 -4.69
N VAL A 336 -14.90 -2.25 -3.61
CA VAL A 336 -14.46 -1.93 -2.24
C VAL A 336 -13.26 -2.80 -1.83
N LEU A 337 -13.27 -4.11 -2.12
CA LEU A 337 -12.12 -4.97 -1.87
C LEU A 337 -10.89 -4.54 -2.68
N LEU A 338 -11.07 -4.25 -3.97
CA LEU A 338 -9.99 -3.80 -4.86
C LEU A 338 -9.38 -2.46 -4.39
N ASN A 339 -10.22 -1.48 -4.05
CA ASN A 339 -9.80 -0.18 -3.55
C ASN A 339 -9.02 -0.31 -2.22
N SER A 340 -9.47 -1.18 -1.31
CA SER A 340 -8.75 -1.50 -0.07
C SER A 340 -7.33 -2.03 -0.35
N GLN A 341 -7.18 -2.96 -1.30
CA GLN A 341 -5.88 -3.53 -1.67
C GLN A 341 -4.98 -2.53 -2.42
N MET A 342 -5.57 -1.63 -3.21
CA MET A 342 -4.86 -0.51 -3.83
C MET A 342 -4.34 0.48 -2.76
N ARG A 343 -5.14 0.86 -1.75
CA ARG A 343 -4.71 1.71 -0.62
C ARG A 343 -3.53 1.10 0.15
N ILE A 344 -3.54 -0.21 0.36
CA ILE A 344 -2.42 -0.96 0.97
C ILE A 344 -1.15 -0.92 0.10
N ASN A 345 -1.29 -1.04 -1.22
CA ASN A 345 -0.19 -0.95 -2.18
C ASN A 345 0.44 0.47 -2.20
N LEU A 346 -0.39 1.52 -2.20
CA LEU A 346 0.07 2.91 -2.05
C LEU A 346 0.79 3.14 -0.72
N ALA A 347 0.26 2.65 0.41
CA ALA A 347 0.92 2.76 1.71
C ALA A 347 2.29 2.06 1.71
N THR A 348 2.37 0.86 1.12
CA THR A 348 3.61 0.08 0.98
C THR A 348 4.63 0.81 0.08
N SER A 349 4.18 1.42 -1.01
CA SER A 349 5.05 2.17 -1.93
C SER A 349 5.56 3.47 -1.31
N ARG A 350 4.70 4.21 -0.61
CA ARG A 350 5.07 5.39 0.20
C ARG A 350 6.08 5.07 1.31
N HIS A 351 6.00 3.89 1.92
CA HIS A 351 7.01 3.43 2.89
C HIS A 351 8.35 3.19 2.20
N LYS A 352 8.40 2.42 1.11
CA LYS A 352 9.64 2.14 0.35
C LYS A 352 10.33 3.41 -0.14
N ILE A 353 9.58 4.38 -0.68
CA ILE A 353 10.13 5.67 -1.10
C ILE A 353 10.70 6.41 0.10
N LYS A 354 9.98 6.46 1.23
CA LYS A 354 10.46 7.13 2.44
C LYS A 354 11.77 6.53 2.95
N ASP A 355 11.92 5.20 2.94
CA ASP A 355 13.15 4.54 3.38
C ASP A 355 14.35 4.87 2.46
N LYS A 356 14.09 5.04 1.15
CA LYS A 356 15.07 5.54 0.18
C LYS A 356 15.42 7.01 0.39
N LEU A 357 14.44 7.88 0.68
CA LEU A 357 14.68 9.27 1.06
C LEU A 357 15.54 9.37 2.33
N ASP A 358 15.31 8.48 3.30
CA ASP A 358 16.07 8.43 4.56
C ASP A 358 17.55 8.11 4.33
N ALA A 359 17.81 7.04 3.57
CA ALA A 359 19.16 6.64 3.17
C ALA A 359 19.85 7.69 2.27
N ALA A 360 19.10 8.38 1.41
CA ALA A 360 19.63 9.44 0.55
C ALA A 360 20.06 10.69 1.34
N VAL A 361 19.27 11.11 2.33
CA VAL A 361 19.58 12.26 3.19
C VAL A 361 20.74 11.98 4.15
N GLU A 362 20.93 10.74 4.59
CA GLU A 362 22.08 10.33 5.41
C GLU A 362 23.39 10.21 4.61
N LYS A 363 23.31 9.85 3.32
CA LYS A 363 24.49 9.62 2.48
C LYS A 363 24.84 10.77 1.53
N GLY A 364 23.97 11.79 1.40
CA GLY A 364 24.20 12.93 0.52
C GLY A 364 24.11 12.57 -0.98
N TYR A 365 23.09 11.81 -1.37
CA TYR A 365 22.90 11.41 -2.77
C TYR A 365 22.51 12.59 -3.68
N CYS A 366 23.06 12.63 -4.90
CA CYS A 366 22.62 13.57 -5.93
C CYS A 366 21.24 13.19 -6.49
N ILE A 367 20.51 14.14 -7.07
CA ILE A 367 19.09 13.95 -7.45
C ILE A 367 18.88 12.78 -8.43
N ASN A 368 19.80 12.57 -9.39
CA ASN A 368 19.74 11.45 -10.33
C ASN A 368 19.86 10.09 -9.62
N GLN A 369 20.73 9.98 -8.61
CA GLN A 369 20.88 8.76 -7.82
C GLN A 369 19.62 8.49 -7.00
N ILE A 370 19.02 9.52 -6.38
CA ILE A 370 17.75 9.39 -5.66
C ILE A 370 16.66 8.86 -6.59
N LEU A 371 16.51 9.46 -7.78
CA LEU A 371 15.48 9.07 -8.74
C LEU A 371 15.66 7.65 -9.26
N VAL A 372 16.89 7.17 -9.50
CA VAL A 372 17.16 5.77 -9.85
C VAL A 372 16.82 4.81 -8.69
N ASP A 373 16.94 5.27 -7.44
CA ASP A 373 16.65 4.48 -6.24
C ASP A 373 15.15 4.45 -5.86
N ILE A 374 14.36 5.46 -6.27
CA ILE A 374 12.90 5.53 -6.02
C ILE A 374 12.03 5.22 -7.24
N ILE A 375 12.38 5.59 -8.48
CA ILE A 375 11.52 5.43 -9.65
C ILE A 375 11.84 4.10 -10.37
N PRO A 376 10.87 3.20 -10.57
CA PRO A 376 11.03 2.02 -11.40
C PRO A 376 11.48 2.35 -12.82
N LYS A 377 12.47 1.60 -13.36
CA LYS A 377 13.07 1.74 -14.71
C LYS A 377 12.12 1.67 -15.94
N LYS A 378 10.81 1.66 -15.73
CA LYS A 378 9.77 1.69 -16.78
C LYS A 378 9.07 3.05 -16.89
N ILE A 379 9.40 4.00 -16.01
CA ILE A 379 8.87 5.36 -15.96
C ILE A 379 10.00 6.29 -16.42
N GLU A 380 9.71 7.17 -17.39
CA GLU A 380 10.66 8.14 -17.91
C GLU A 380 10.83 9.32 -16.94
N VAL A 381 12.08 9.76 -16.72
CA VAL A 381 12.44 10.67 -15.63
C VAL A 381 12.71 12.08 -16.16
N THR A 382 11.62 12.82 -16.39
CA THR A 382 11.63 14.19 -16.90
C THR A 382 12.37 15.19 -15.98
N VAL A 383 12.67 16.39 -16.50
CA VAL A 383 13.23 17.49 -15.68
C VAL A 383 12.28 17.89 -14.54
N GLU A 384 10.97 17.75 -14.75
CA GLU A 384 9.97 18.07 -13.73
C GLU A 384 9.96 17.05 -12.58
N HIS A 385 10.22 15.77 -12.87
CA HIS A 385 10.48 14.78 -11.81
C HIS A 385 11.69 15.18 -10.96
N ARG A 386 12.81 15.64 -11.57
CA ARG A 386 13.97 16.18 -10.83
C ARG A 386 13.59 17.35 -9.92
N ARG A 387 12.90 18.36 -10.47
CA ARG A 387 12.40 19.54 -9.72
C ARG A 387 11.49 19.15 -8.56
N ARG A 388 10.49 18.28 -8.82
CA ARG A 388 9.52 17.83 -7.81
C ARG A 388 10.20 17.06 -6.68
N TRP A 389 11.06 16.10 -7.01
CA TRP A 389 11.68 15.23 -6.01
C TRP A 389 12.80 15.91 -5.21
N ALA A 390 13.54 16.86 -5.79
CA ALA A 390 14.45 17.71 -5.02
C ALA A 390 13.70 18.50 -3.94
N TRP A 391 12.53 19.07 -4.27
CA TRP A 391 11.65 19.70 -3.28
C TRP A 391 11.16 18.72 -2.20
N VAL A 392 10.74 17.51 -2.56
CA VAL A 392 10.31 16.48 -1.59
C VAL A 392 11.45 16.07 -0.65
N VAL A 393 12.67 15.89 -1.17
CA VAL A 393 13.89 15.61 -0.38
C VAL A 393 14.18 16.76 0.58
N ALA A 394 14.10 18.00 0.12
CA ALA A 394 14.31 19.19 0.96
C ALA A 394 13.28 19.31 2.10
N GLN A 395 12.02 18.94 1.87
CA GLN A 395 11.02 18.87 2.95
C GLN A 395 11.26 17.68 3.89
N TYR A 396 11.64 16.50 3.37
CA TYR A 396 11.97 15.33 4.19
C TYR A 396 13.13 15.62 5.14
N ARG A 397 14.19 16.28 4.65
CA ARG A 397 15.34 16.73 5.44
C ARG A 397 14.94 17.65 6.59
N LYS A 398 14.11 18.67 6.34
CA LYS A 398 13.59 19.55 7.41
C LYS A 398 12.79 18.75 8.43
N TYR A 399 11.85 17.91 7.95
CA TYR A 399 11.02 17.08 8.81
C TYR A 399 11.84 16.12 9.70
N LYS A 400 12.92 15.52 9.18
CA LYS A 400 13.87 14.68 9.95
C LYS A 400 14.72 15.47 10.95
N ALA A 401 14.97 16.76 10.70
CA ALA A 401 15.65 17.64 11.66
C ALA A 401 14.73 18.09 12.81
N ASP A 402 13.46 18.38 12.50
CA ASP A 402 12.48 18.91 13.45
C ASP A 402 11.76 17.81 14.26
N SER A 403 11.58 16.61 13.69
CA SER A 403 10.76 15.53 14.28
C SER A 403 11.56 14.29 14.67
N ARG A 404 11.42 13.84 15.93
CA ARG A 404 12.01 12.57 16.43
C ARG A 404 11.46 11.30 15.76
N ASN A 405 10.35 11.40 15.03
CA ASN A 405 9.72 10.27 14.33
C ASN A 405 9.23 10.73 12.96
N THR A 406 9.68 10.05 11.90
CA THR A 406 9.36 10.39 10.50
C THR A 406 8.09 9.69 9.98
N SER A 407 7.32 9.01 10.84
CA SER A 407 6.12 8.23 10.47
C SER A 407 5.04 9.05 9.73
N ASN A 408 4.76 10.27 10.19
CA ASN A 408 3.71 11.13 9.66
C ASN A 408 4.14 12.01 8.48
N PHE A 409 5.36 11.81 7.94
CA PHE A 409 5.96 12.66 6.90
C PHE A 409 5.00 12.99 5.75
N TRP A 410 4.39 11.96 5.12
CA TRP A 410 3.50 12.16 3.98
C TRP A 410 2.27 13.04 4.30
N ARG A 411 1.75 12.99 5.54
CA ARG A 411 0.64 13.85 5.98
C ARG A 411 1.08 15.30 6.21
N GLU A 412 2.31 15.54 6.67
CA GLU A 412 2.83 16.93 6.78
C GLU A 412 3.29 17.48 5.43
N LEU A 413 3.72 16.61 4.50
CA LEU A 413 4.00 17.01 3.12
C LEU A 413 2.73 17.51 2.43
N ASP A 414 1.60 16.80 2.58
CA ASP A 414 0.29 17.22 2.04
C ASP A 414 -0.22 18.52 2.70
N ARG A 415 -0.06 18.67 4.02
CA ARG A 415 -0.34 19.96 4.71
C ARG A 415 0.53 21.09 4.17
N THR A 416 1.80 20.81 3.88
CA THR A 416 2.76 21.79 3.34
C THR A 416 2.39 22.19 1.90
N LEU A 417 1.92 21.24 1.08
CA LEU A 417 1.37 21.52 -0.25
C LEU A 417 0.13 22.41 -0.18
N ASN A 418 -0.82 22.08 0.69
CA ASN A 418 -2.03 22.89 0.87
C ASN A 418 -1.69 24.29 1.39
N LYS A 419 -0.91 24.44 2.47
CA LYS A 419 -0.40 25.75 2.93
C LYS A 419 0.28 26.54 1.80
N THR A 420 1.09 25.89 0.96
CA THR A 420 1.75 26.57 -0.18
C THR A 420 0.73 27.00 -1.25
N LYS A 421 -0.29 26.18 -1.54
CA LYS A 421 -1.39 26.50 -2.45
C LYS A 421 -2.21 27.67 -1.92
N ASP A 422 -2.57 27.64 -0.64
CA ASP A 422 -3.47 28.60 0.00
C ASP A 422 -2.79 29.98 0.13
N ASN A 423 -1.53 30.02 0.59
CA ASN A 423 -0.70 31.24 0.59
C ASN A 423 -0.56 31.84 -0.83
N LEU A 424 -0.40 30.99 -1.87
CA LEU A 424 -0.36 31.44 -3.26
C LEU A 424 -1.71 32.00 -3.74
N ILE A 425 -2.84 31.42 -3.31
CA ILE A 425 -4.19 31.93 -3.61
C ILE A 425 -4.41 33.30 -2.97
N GLU A 426 -3.98 33.48 -1.73
CA GLU A 426 -4.09 34.73 -0.97
C GLU A 426 -3.22 35.86 -1.55
N HIS A 427 -1.97 35.56 -1.91
CA HIS A 427 -0.98 36.59 -2.29
C HIS A 427 -0.88 36.85 -3.80
N VAL A 428 -1.42 35.99 -4.67
CA VAL A 428 -1.32 36.10 -6.13
C VAL A 428 -2.68 35.82 -6.79
N PRO A 429 -3.44 36.84 -7.22
CA PRO A 429 -4.78 36.64 -7.78
C PRO A 429 -4.82 35.84 -9.08
N ASP A 430 -3.84 36.02 -9.97
CA ASP A 430 -3.79 35.32 -11.26
C ASP A 430 -3.44 33.84 -11.09
N LYS A 431 -4.18 32.95 -11.78
CA LYS A 431 -3.87 31.52 -11.84
C LYS A 431 -2.53 31.27 -12.53
N ARG A 432 -2.23 31.96 -13.63
CA ARG A 432 -1.00 31.73 -14.41
C ARG A 432 0.23 32.06 -13.58
N VAL A 433 0.30 33.26 -12.99
CA VAL A 433 1.42 33.64 -12.10
C VAL A 433 1.52 32.73 -10.86
N ARG A 434 0.42 32.19 -10.32
CA ARG A 434 0.46 31.18 -9.23
C ARG A 434 1.12 29.88 -9.67
N ASP A 435 0.80 29.39 -10.86
CA ASP A 435 1.32 28.13 -11.38
C ASP A 435 2.80 28.28 -11.82
N GLU A 436 3.17 29.42 -12.42
CA GLU A 436 4.57 29.82 -12.71
C GLU A 436 5.40 29.98 -11.42
N THR A 437 4.87 30.66 -10.40
CA THR A 437 5.52 30.77 -9.08
C THR A 437 5.72 29.40 -8.44
N ARG A 438 4.73 28.50 -8.55
CA ARG A 438 4.86 27.12 -8.04
C ARG A 438 5.93 26.33 -8.78
N ALA A 439 6.07 26.52 -10.09
CA ALA A 439 7.17 25.93 -10.86
C ALA A 439 8.53 26.47 -10.37
N GLN A 440 8.65 27.77 -10.10
CA GLN A 440 9.88 28.38 -9.59
C GLN A 440 10.28 27.84 -8.20
N ILE A 441 9.31 27.53 -7.31
CA ILE A 441 9.58 26.86 -6.03
C ILE A 441 10.32 25.51 -6.25
N TYR A 442 9.95 24.75 -7.28
CA TYR A 442 10.57 23.45 -7.57
C TYR A 442 11.84 23.56 -8.42
N ILE A 443 12.01 24.64 -9.20
CA ILE A 443 13.27 25.00 -9.84
C ILE A 443 14.33 25.35 -8.79
N ASN A 444 14.04 26.30 -7.89
CA ASN A 444 14.98 26.71 -6.83
C ASN A 444 15.38 25.52 -5.94
N ALA A 445 14.43 24.62 -5.63
CA ALA A 445 14.73 23.43 -4.83
C ALA A 445 15.66 22.43 -5.53
N LEU A 446 15.63 22.35 -6.87
CA LEU A 446 16.60 21.56 -7.64
C LEU A 446 17.97 22.23 -7.64
N GLU A 447 18.02 23.53 -7.95
CA GLU A 447 19.28 24.28 -7.95
C GLU A 447 19.99 24.21 -6.59
N ASP A 448 19.24 24.37 -5.49
CA ASP A 448 19.81 24.29 -4.14
C ASP A 448 20.27 22.87 -3.77
N HIS A 449 19.57 21.83 -4.23
CA HIS A 449 20.04 20.44 -4.07
C HIS A 449 21.29 20.17 -4.92
N GLU A 450 21.39 20.70 -6.14
CA GLU A 450 22.56 20.51 -7.01
C GLU A 450 23.78 21.33 -6.56
N LYS A 451 23.58 22.47 -5.88
CA LYS A 451 24.65 23.22 -5.18
C LYS A 451 25.22 22.45 -3.99
N GLU A 452 24.38 21.75 -3.22
CA GLU A 452 24.82 20.97 -2.04
C GLU A 452 25.30 19.55 -2.41
N TYR A 453 24.68 18.93 -3.42
CA TYR A 453 24.95 17.57 -3.90
C TYR A 453 25.11 17.55 -5.43
N PRO A 454 26.28 17.98 -5.97
CA PRO A 454 26.57 17.98 -7.39
C PRO A 454 26.31 16.63 -8.07
N ASN A 455 25.89 16.66 -9.34
CA ASN A 455 25.49 15.47 -10.09
C ASN A 455 26.70 14.56 -10.43
N GLN A 456 27.01 13.65 -9.51
CA GLN A 456 28.01 12.58 -9.68
C GLN A 456 27.54 11.46 -10.63
N VAL A 457 26.23 11.30 -10.78
CA VAL A 457 25.58 10.36 -11.71
C VAL A 457 24.96 11.17 -12.84
N PRO A 458 25.20 10.85 -14.12
CA PRO A 458 24.54 11.50 -15.24
C PRO A 458 23.02 11.33 -15.16
N ALA A 459 22.27 12.22 -15.81
CA ALA A 459 20.84 12.00 -15.98
C ALA A 459 20.62 10.71 -16.80
N PRO A 460 19.54 9.95 -16.55
CA PRO A 460 19.14 8.87 -17.43
C PRO A 460 19.04 9.33 -18.89
N GLU A 461 19.41 8.45 -19.81
CA GLU A 461 19.18 8.66 -21.24
C GLU A 461 17.67 8.86 -21.48
N LYS A 462 17.30 9.92 -22.21
CA LYS A 462 15.90 10.23 -22.48
C LYS A 462 15.30 9.17 -23.40
N VAL A 463 14.31 8.45 -22.91
CA VAL A 463 13.45 7.58 -23.73
C VAL A 463 12.14 8.32 -23.99
N ASP A 464 11.45 8.02 -25.09
CA ASP A 464 10.10 8.53 -25.32
C ASP A 464 9.16 8.12 -24.17
N THR A 465 8.57 9.10 -23.49
CA THR A 465 7.68 8.89 -22.35
C THR A 465 6.53 7.95 -22.76
N PRO A 466 6.35 6.78 -22.12
CA PRO A 466 5.33 5.83 -22.52
C PRO A 466 3.92 6.45 -22.51
N SER A 467 3.10 6.14 -23.51
CA SER A 467 1.76 6.73 -23.67
C SER A 467 0.84 6.53 -22.46
N TRP A 468 0.99 5.41 -21.73
CA TRP A 468 0.29 5.15 -20.48
C TRP A 468 0.76 6.05 -19.32
N GLN A 469 2.04 6.45 -19.29
CA GLN A 469 2.58 7.39 -18.29
C GLN A 469 2.01 8.79 -18.55
N ILE A 470 2.09 9.26 -19.80
CA ILE A 470 1.51 10.55 -20.23
C ILE A 470 0.02 10.62 -19.85
N MET A 471 -0.73 9.54 -20.08
CA MET A 471 -2.15 9.48 -19.75
C MET A 471 -2.42 9.54 -18.24
N VAL A 472 -1.69 8.79 -17.40
CA VAL A 472 -1.87 8.82 -15.94
C VAL A 472 -1.49 10.20 -15.38
N GLU A 473 -0.37 10.78 -15.79
CA GLU A 473 0.07 12.11 -15.34
C GLU A 473 -0.93 13.21 -15.76
N ARG A 474 -1.44 13.15 -16.99
CA ARG A 474 -2.48 14.06 -17.50
C ARG A 474 -3.83 13.89 -16.81
N ASN A 475 -4.22 12.67 -16.45
CA ASN A 475 -5.46 12.42 -15.71
C ASN A 475 -5.35 12.92 -14.26
N LEU A 476 -4.18 12.75 -13.64
CA LEU A 476 -3.88 13.24 -12.28
C LEU A 476 -3.94 14.78 -12.21
N ASP A 477 -3.30 15.50 -13.13
CA ASP A 477 -3.34 16.97 -13.10
C ASP A 477 -4.74 17.53 -13.41
N LYS A 478 -5.48 16.91 -14.34
CA LYS A 478 -6.91 17.20 -14.54
C LYS A 478 -7.71 17.01 -13.25
N TYR A 479 -7.56 15.86 -12.59
CA TYR A 479 -8.26 15.56 -11.33
C TYR A 479 -7.88 16.53 -10.20
N HIS A 480 -6.69 17.11 -10.25
CA HIS A 480 -6.24 18.16 -9.33
C HIS A 480 -6.48 19.60 -9.85
N THR A 481 -7.32 19.79 -10.86
CA THR A 481 -7.68 21.10 -11.45
C THR A 481 -9.19 21.37 -11.36
N PHE A 482 -9.98 20.33 -11.11
CA PHE A 482 -11.36 20.39 -10.65
C PHE A 482 -11.44 20.02 -9.15
#